data_AF-A0A1S8YDL2-F1
#
_entry.id   AF-A0A1S8YDL2-F1
#
_cell.length_a   1.000
_cell.length_b   1.000
_cell.length_c   1.000
_cell.angle_alpha   90.00
_cell.angle_beta   90.00
_cell.angle_gamma   90.00
#
_symmetry.space_group_name_H-M   'P 1'
#
loop_
_entity.id
_entity.type
_entity.pdbx_description
1 polymer ?
#
loop_
_entity_poly.entity_id
_entity_poly.type
_entity_poly.pdbx_seq_one_letter_code
_entity_poly.pdbx_strand_id
1 'polypeptide(L)'
;MRNIGWIVLSVGVIWIIVALNIDTSISIDYIGRVNNLGLMADKQNHIMIGGFIVLCGLLMTIFGGMKANSEVQSSENGYVPCAFCAEPVRQEAIKCKHCGCELTPTKEKDEISDSEFVKYGLKNELILDEISVEDLAKKFELEMPNHSLPAIMVTKASVISSIKSSMPEEMGRRFELLLEEELKKLKA
;
A
#
# COMPACT_ATOMS: atom_id res chain seq x y z
N MET A 1 1.45 12.41 2.42
CA MET A 1 1.98 13.38 3.40
C MET A 1 3.41 13.84 3.07
N ARG A 2 4.25 13.01 2.44
CA ARG A 2 5.65 13.36 2.11
C ARG A 2 5.85 14.66 1.32
N ASN A 3 5.02 14.96 0.33
CA ASN A 3 5.16 16.20 -0.46
C ASN A 3 4.91 17.47 0.38
N ILE A 4 3.96 17.40 1.31
CA ILE A 4 3.68 18.48 2.26
C ILE A 4 4.84 18.61 3.26
N GLY A 5 5.40 17.48 3.71
CA GLY A 5 6.60 17.45 4.57
C GLY A 5 7.79 18.18 3.96
N TRP A 6 8.07 17.96 2.68
CA TRP A 6 9.14 18.67 1.96
C TRP A 6 8.89 20.18 1.89
N ILE A 7 7.65 20.62 1.61
CA ILE A 7 7.30 22.05 1.58
C ILE A 7 7.52 22.68 2.96
N VAL A 8 7.02 22.07 4.03
CA VAL A 8 7.17 22.56 5.41
C VAL A 8 8.64 22.60 5.82
N LEU A 9 9.42 21.56 5.49
CA LEU A 9 10.85 21.51 5.75
C LEU A 9 11.59 22.65 5.05
N SER A 10 11.32 22.87 3.77
CA SER A 10 11.92 23.98 3.01
C SER A 10 11.60 25.34 3.61
N VAL A 11 10.33 25.58 4.00
CA VAL A 11 9.92 26.83 4.66
C VAL A 11 10.65 27.02 6.00
N GLY A 12 10.75 25.96 6.81
CA GLY A 12 11.47 26.01 8.09
C GLY A 12 12.96 26.32 7.94
N VAL A 13 13.63 25.71 6.95
CA VAL A 13 15.05 25.97 6.67
C VAL A 13 15.27 27.43 6.24
N ILE A 14 14.42 27.95 5.35
CA ILE A 14 14.48 29.35 4.92
C ILE A 14 14.28 30.29 6.11
N TRP A 15 13.32 29.98 6.99
CA TRP A 15 13.05 30.78 8.19
C TRP A 15 14.25 30.84 9.14
N ILE A 16 14.95 29.72 9.34
CA ILE A 16 16.19 29.69 10.16
C ILE A 16 17.29 30.55 9.54
N ILE A 17 17.47 30.50 8.21
CA ILE A 17 18.48 31.33 7.52
C ILE A 17 18.21 32.82 7.75
N VAL A 18 16.94 33.24 7.66
CA VAL A 18 16.53 34.63 7.96
C VAL A 18 16.81 34.95 9.43
N ALA A 19 16.42 34.09 10.37
CA ALA A 19 16.63 34.30 11.79
C ALA A 19 18.13 34.42 12.16
N LEU A 20 19.00 33.62 11.53
CA LEU A 20 20.44 33.69 11.73
C LEU A 20 21.04 35.03 11.26
N ASN A 21 20.42 35.67 10.26
CA ASN A 21 20.86 36.96 9.73
C ASN A 21 20.34 38.18 10.52
N ILE A 22 19.43 37.99 11.50
CA ILE A 22 18.95 39.09 12.34
C ILE A 22 20.12 39.67 13.15
N ASP A 23 20.25 41.00 13.07
CA ASP A 23 21.21 41.81 13.81
C ASP A 23 20.74 42.01 15.25
N THR A 24 21.59 41.67 16.21
CA THR A 24 21.28 41.72 17.64
C THR A 24 21.86 42.93 18.35
N SER A 25 22.44 43.87 17.60
CA SER A 25 23.19 44.99 18.18
C SER A 25 22.56 46.34 17.85
N ILE A 26 22.76 47.29 18.75
CA ILE A 26 22.35 48.69 18.57
C ILE A 26 23.62 49.54 18.63
N SER A 27 23.73 50.54 17.76
CA SER A 27 24.83 51.51 17.77
C SER A 27 24.56 52.59 18.83
N ILE A 28 25.53 52.79 19.72
CA ILE A 28 25.55 53.91 20.67
C ILE A 28 26.74 54.79 20.30
N ASP A 29 26.49 56.09 20.12
CA ASP A 29 27.42 57.07 19.51
C ASP A 29 28.84 57.09 20.11
N TYR A 30 29.02 56.66 21.36
CA TYR A 30 30.30 56.74 22.08
C TYR A 30 30.94 55.39 22.45
N ILE A 31 30.19 54.29 22.35
CA ILE A 31 30.61 52.96 22.86
C ILE A 31 30.69 51.92 21.73
N GLY A 32 30.21 52.27 20.53
CA GLY A 32 30.17 51.37 19.39
C GLY A 32 28.93 50.48 19.42
N ARG A 33 29.04 49.27 18.84
CA ARG A 33 27.93 48.32 18.76
C ARG A 33 27.92 47.44 20.00
N VAL A 34 26.81 47.47 20.73
CA VAL A 34 26.60 46.61 21.90
C VAL A 34 25.46 45.64 21.57
N ASN A 35 25.66 44.35 21.90
CA ASN A 35 24.62 43.35 21.74
C ASN A 35 23.51 43.57 22.76
N ASN A 36 22.29 43.72 22.26
CA ASN A 36 21.11 43.86 23.09
C ASN A 36 20.61 42.46 23.46
N LEU A 37 20.54 42.17 24.76
CA LEU A 37 20.06 40.88 25.28
C LEU A 37 18.63 40.56 24.83
N GLY A 38 17.77 41.58 24.69
CA GLY A 38 16.40 41.42 24.19
C GLY A 38 16.35 41.05 22.71
N LEU A 39 17.14 41.72 21.85
CA LEU A 39 17.24 41.38 20.43
C LEU A 39 17.89 39.99 20.23
N MET A 40 18.83 39.62 21.09
CA MET A 40 19.41 38.27 21.11
C MET A 40 18.37 37.21 21.51
N ALA A 41 17.53 37.50 22.51
CA ALA A 41 16.44 36.61 22.92
C ALA A 41 15.36 36.47 21.83
N ASP A 42 15.04 37.56 21.13
CA ASP A 42 14.10 37.55 20.01
C ASP A 42 14.61 36.69 18.84
N LYS A 43 15.90 36.85 18.49
CA LYS A 43 16.59 35.98 17.54
C LYS A 43 16.53 34.50 17.95
N GLN A 44 16.76 34.20 19.23
CA GLN A 44 16.65 32.83 19.75
C GLN A 44 15.22 32.28 19.62
N ASN A 45 14.20 33.09 19.87
CA ASN A 45 12.81 32.68 19.70
C ASN A 45 12.49 32.33 18.23
N HIS A 46 12.94 33.15 17.28
CA HIS A 46 12.79 32.86 15.85
C HIS A 46 13.52 31.57 15.42
N ILE A 47 14.72 31.32 15.97
CA ILE A 47 15.47 30.08 15.73
C ILE A 47 14.74 28.87 16.33
N MET A 48 14.15 29.00 17.53
CA MET A 48 13.37 27.93 18.17
C MET A 48 12.12 27.58 17.35
N ILE A 49 11.37 28.58 16.91
CA ILE A 49 10.18 28.39 16.06
C ILE A 49 10.58 27.73 14.73
N GLY A 50 11.61 28.24 14.07
CA GLY A 50 12.13 27.65 12.82
C GLY A 50 12.60 26.21 13.01
N GLY A 51 13.30 25.92 14.11
CA GLY A 51 13.75 24.58 14.47
C GLY A 51 12.60 23.60 14.67
N PHE A 52 11.51 24.03 15.34
CA PHE A 52 10.32 23.21 15.49
C PHE A 52 9.64 22.92 14.14
N ILE A 53 9.53 23.92 13.26
CA ILE A 53 8.98 23.73 11.91
C ILE A 53 9.82 22.74 11.11
N VAL A 54 11.16 22.86 11.14
CA VAL A 54 12.06 21.90 10.48
C VAL A 54 11.92 20.51 11.06
N LEU A 55 11.86 20.37 12.39
CA LEU A 55 11.63 19.09 13.07
C LEU A 55 10.32 18.46 12.57
N CYS A 56 9.20 19.19 12.62
CA CYS A 56 7.91 18.70 12.14
C CYS A 56 7.95 18.32 10.66
N GLY A 57 8.54 19.17 9.80
CA GLY A 57 8.71 18.89 8.38
C GLY A 57 9.54 17.63 8.12
N LEU A 58 10.62 17.43 8.88
CA LEU A 58 11.47 16.25 8.82
C LEU A 58 10.70 14.99 9.24
N LEU A 59 10.00 15.03 10.38
CA LEU A 59 9.18 13.91 10.87
C LEU A 59 8.08 13.55 9.87
N MET A 60 7.39 14.55 9.29
CA MET A 60 6.39 14.33 8.25
C MET A 60 6.99 13.78 6.95
N THR A 61 8.24 14.07 6.64
CA THR A 61 8.92 13.55 5.45
C THR A 61 9.35 12.09 5.65
N ILE A 62 9.86 11.76 6.85
CA ILE A 62 10.27 10.40 7.23
C ILE A 62 9.04 9.49 7.40
N PHE A 63 8.11 9.87 8.28
CA PHE A 63 6.94 9.04 8.59
C PHE A 63 5.82 9.18 7.57
N GLY A 64 5.71 10.31 6.84
CA GLY A 64 4.70 10.50 5.80
C GLY A 64 4.98 9.77 4.48
N GLY A 65 6.12 9.06 4.41
CA GLY A 65 6.44 8.04 3.41
C GLY A 65 5.93 6.64 3.80
N MET A 66 5.66 6.38 5.08
CA MET A 66 4.81 5.26 5.51
C MET A 66 3.36 5.64 5.18
N LYS A 67 3.00 5.58 3.89
CA LYS A 67 1.66 5.12 3.60
C LYS A 67 1.56 3.77 4.29
N ALA A 68 0.56 3.61 5.15
CA ALA A 68 0.01 2.30 5.40
C ALA A 68 -0.46 1.79 4.03
N ASN A 69 0.46 1.18 3.29
CA ASN A 69 0.15 0.07 2.44
C ASN A 69 -0.27 -1.05 3.40
N SER A 70 -1.50 -0.92 3.91
CA SER A 70 -2.38 -2.07 4.11
C SER A 70 -2.70 -2.63 2.73
N GLU A 71 -1.65 -3.16 2.11
CA GLU A 71 -1.56 -3.84 0.83
C GLU A 71 -0.09 -4.22 0.75
N VAL A 72 0.20 -5.35 1.40
CA VAL A 72 1.27 -6.30 1.11
C VAL A 72 2.27 -5.80 0.06
N GLN A 73 3.17 -4.89 0.45
CA GLN A 73 4.42 -4.73 -0.27
C GLN A 73 5.36 -5.80 0.25
N SER A 74 5.20 -6.97 -0.37
CA SER A 74 6.18 -8.01 -0.45
C SER A 74 7.56 -7.40 -0.67
N SER A 75 8.36 -7.60 0.35
CA SER A 75 9.79 -7.50 0.44
C SER A 75 10.49 -7.82 -0.89
N GLU A 76 11.08 -6.82 -1.55
CA GLU A 76 12.08 -7.06 -2.61
C GLU A 76 13.31 -7.86 -2.10
N ASN A 77 13.42 -8.10 -0.79
CA ASN A 77 14.49 -8.88 -0.18
C ASN A 77 14.05 -10.22 0.45
N GLY A 78 12.79 -10.67 0.29
CA GLY A 78 12.35 -11.96 0.82
C GLY A 78 12.33 -12.08 2.35
N TYR A 79 12.32 -10.95 3.09
CA TYR A 79 12.22 -10.93 4.56
C TYR A 79 10.89 -10.33 5.04
N VAL A 80 10.23 -10.97 5.98
CA VAL A 80 9.03 -10.50 6.68
C VAL A 80 9.29 -10.39 8.19
N PRO A 81 8.65 -9.44 8.90
CA PRO A 81 8.78 -9.35 10.35
C PRO A 81 8.03 -10.49 11.05
N CYS A 82 8.65 -11.08 12.08
CA CYS A 82 7.98 -12.05 12.95
C CYS A 82 6.82 -11.39 13.72
N ALA A 83 5.62 -11.99 13.69
CA ALA A 83 4.44 -11.46 14.36
C ALA A 83 4.55 -11.36 15.91
N PHE A 84 5.49 -12.11 16.51
CA PHE A 84 5.63 -12.19 17.97
C PHE A 84 6.75 -11.29 18.51
N CYS A 85 7.87 -11.19 17.80
CA CYS A 85 9.06 -10.48 18.29
C CYS A 85 9.62 -9.44 17.32
N ALA A 86 8.96 -9.22 16.17
CA ALA A 86 9.35 -8.28 15.12
C ALA A 86 10.76 -8.49 14.50
N GLU A 87 11.42 -9.61 14.80
CA GLU A 87 12.69 -9.99 14.17
C GLU A 87 12.48 -10.20 12.66
N PRO A 88 13.37 -9.69 11.78
CA PRO A 88 13.31 -9.97 10.36
C PRO A 88 13.61 -11.45 10.10
N VAL A 89 12.63 -12.18 9.58
CA VAL A 89 12.74 -13.58 9.18
C VAL A 89 12.55 -13.71 7.68
N ARG A 90 13.06 -14.79 7.07
CA ARG A 90 12.79 -15.04 5.64
C ARG A 90 11.32 -15.42 5.43
N GLN A 91 10.78 -15.12 4.26
CA GLN A 91 9.39 -15.48 3.90
C GLN A 91 9.16 -17.00 3.92
N GLU A 92 10.18 -17.79 3.58
CA GLU A 92 10.13 -19.25 3.65
C GLU A 92 10.33 -19.81 5.08
N ALA A 93 10.54 -18.96 6.10
CA ALA A 93 10.81 -19.42 7.45
C ALA A 93 9.55 -20.01 8.09
N ILE A 94 9.64 -21.27 8.54
CA ILE A 94 8.58 -21.98 9.28
C ILE A 94 8.66 -21.68 10.78
N LYS A 95 9.83 -21.22 11.27
CA LYS A 95 10.06 -20.96 12.69
C LYS A 95 11.00 -19.78 12.89
N CYS A 96 10.68 -18.89 13.82
CA CYS A 96 11.55 -17.77 14.16
C CYS A 96 12.74 -18.26 15.03
N LYS A 97 13.97 -17.88 14.66
CA LYS A 97 15.19 -18.20 15.43
C LYS A 97 15.24 -17.55 16.83
N HIS A 98 14.58 -16.41 16.99
CA HIS A 98 14.69 -15.58 18.19
C HIS A 98 13.67 -15.97 19.24
N CYS A 99 12.38 -15.99 18.88
CA CYS A 99 11.30 -16.33 19.82
C CYS A 99 10.85 -17.79 19.75
N GLY A 100 11.24 -18.53 18.72
CA GLY A 100 10.82 -19.93 18.54
C GLY A 100 9.37 -20.13 18.10
N CYS A 101 8.60 -19.06 17.85
CA CYS A 101 7.23 -19.16 17.36
C CYS A 101 7.17 -19.77 15.96
N GLU A 102 6.15 -20.58 15.71
CA GLU A 102 5.83 -21.13 14.40
C GLU A 102 5.24 -20.04 13.51
N LEU A 103 5.72 -19.99 12.27
CA LEU A 103 5.32 -19.05 11.23
C LEU A 103 4.71 -19.85 10.09
N THR A 104 3.62 -19.38 9.52
CA THR A 104 3.00 -20.00 8.35
C THR A 104 3.71 -19.48 7.09
N PRO A 105 4.51 -20.30 6.37
CA PRO A 105 5.16 -19.84 5.15
C PRO A 105 4.12 -19.56 4.07
N THR A 106 4.15 -18.34 3.52
CA THR A 106 3.40 -18.00 2.31
C THR A 106 4.13 -18.66 1.14
N LYS A 107 3.70 -19.85 0.75
CA LYS A 107 4.17 -20.48 -0.50
C LYS A 107 3.75 -19.58 -1.66
N GLU A 108 4.70 -19.33 -2.56
CA GLU A 108 4.53 -18.65 -3.85
C GLU A 108 3.12 -18.86 -4.44
N LYS A 109 2.39 -17.76 -4.58
CA LYS A 109 1.30 -17.61 -5.54
C LYS A 109 1.37 -16.19 -6.08
N ASP A 110 1.27 -16.13 -7.40
CA ASP A 110 1.17 -14.95 -8.23
C ASP A 110 0.27 -13.87 -7.62
N GLU A 111 0.60 -12.63 -7.94
CA GLU A 111 -0.11 -11.41 -7.60
C GLU A 111 -1.65 -11.60 -7.57
N ILE A 112 -2.23 -11.54 -6.38
CA ILE A 112 -3.66 -11.36 -6.19
C ILE A 112 -3.86 -9.93 -5.69
N SER A 113 -4.06 -9.01 -6.64
CA SER A 113 -5.02 -7.93 -6.45
C SER A 113 -5.84 -7.80 -7.74
N ASP A 114 -7.14 -8.00 -7.59
CA ASP A 114 -8.21 -7.62 -8.53
C ASP A 114 -8.33 -8.39 -9.85
N SER A 115 -8.54 -9.70 -9.72
CA SER A 115 -9.72 -10.44 -10.24
C SER A 115 -9.34 -11.92 -10.42
N GLU A 116 -9.96 -12.79 -9.64
CA GLU A 116 -9.73 -14.26 -9.64
C GLU A 116 -9.87 -14.90 -11.04
N PHE A 117 -10.48 -14.19 -11.99
CA PHE A 117 -10.82 -14.65 -13.33
C PHE A 117 -10.15 -13.87 -14.46
N VAL A 118 -9.36 -12.82 -14.18
CA VAL A 118 -8.71 -12.03 -15.25
C VAL A 118 -7.23 -11.81 -14.96
N LYS A 119 -6.39 -12.07 -15.97
CA LYS A 119 -4.92 -11.97 -15.93
C LYS A 119 -4.42 -11.01 -17.01
N TYR A 120 -3.26 -10.39 -16.79
CA TYR A 120 -2.59 -9.63 -17.85
C TYR A 120 -1.73 -10.57 -18.72
N GLY A 121 -1.94 -10.51 -20.03
CA GLY A 121 -1.13 -11.22 -21.03
C GLY A 121 0.21 -10.55 -21.31
N LEU A 122 1.06 -11.22 -22.09
CA LEU A 122 2.41 -10.78 -22.47
C LEU A 122 2.47 -9.39 -23.15
N LYS A 123 1.36 -8.93 -23.74
CA LYS A 123 1.22 -7.62 -24.38
C LYS A 123 0.49 -6.59 -23.52
N ASN A 124 0.37 -6.84 -22.21
CA ASN A 124 -0.43 -6.02 -21.29
C ASN A 124 -1.93 -5.98 -21.68
N GLU A 125 -2.42 -7.05 -22.31
CA GLU A 125 -3.82 -7.24 -22.67
C GLU A 125 -4.55 -8.01 -21.55
N LEU A 126 -5.79 -7.63 -21.24
CA LEU A 126 -6.60 -8.31 -20.23
C LEU A 126 -7.10 -9.65 -20.82
N ILE A 127 -6.70 -10.78 -20.23
CA ILE A 127 -7.04 -12.14 -20.68
C ILE A 127 -7.87 -12.83 -19.59
N LEU A 128 -8.95 -13.51 -20.00
CA LEU A 128 -9.75 -14.31 -19.07
C LEU A 128 -8.98 -15.60 -18.75
N ASP A 129 -8.85 -15.91 -17.47
CA ASP A 129 -8.20 -17.14 -17.04
C ASP A 129 -9.16 -18.33 -17.16
N GLU A 130 -9.04 -19.08 -18.25
CA GLU A 130 -9.90 -20.22 -18.56
C GLU A 130 -9.81 -21.32 -17.48
N ILE A 131 -8.65 -21.47 -16.83
CA ILE A 131 -8.44 -22.44 -15.74
C ILE A 131 -9.30 -22.08 -14.52
N SER A 132 -9.31 -20.80 -14.11
CA SER A 132 -10.16 -20.34 -13.01
C SER A 132 -11.65 -20.54 -13.30
N VAL A 133 -12.07 -20.38 -14.57
CA VAL A 133 -13.46 -20.62 -14.98
C VAL A 133 -13.83 -22.10 -14.86
N GLU A 134 -12.92 -23.00 -15.28
CA GLU A 134 -13.10 -24.45 -15.14
C GLU A 134 -13.23 -24.87 -13.67
N ASP A 135 -12.36 -24.33 -12.79
CA ASP A 135 -12.41 -24.62 -11.36
C ASP A 135 -13.70 -24.12 -10.71
N LEU A 136 -14.21 -22.96 -11.15
CA LEU A 136 -15.50 -22.45 -10.73
C LEU A 136 -16.66 -23.37 -11.17
N ALA A 137 -16.62 -23.88 -12.40
CA ALA A 137 -17.61 -24.83 -12.91
C ALA A 137 -17.63 -26.11 -12.06
N LYS A 138 -16.45 -26.68 -11.76
CA LYS A 138 -16.32 -27.86 -10.88
C LYS A 138 -16.85 -27.58 -9.48
N LYS A 139 -16.58 -26.39 -8.93
CA LYS A 139 -17.11 -25.99 -7.61
C LYS A 139 -18.63 -25.94 -7.60
N PHE A 140 -19.25 -25.36 -8.63
CA PHE A 140 -20.71 -25.31 -8.75
C PHE A 140 -21.31 -26.70 -8.88
N GLU A 141 -20.66 -27.59 -9.62
CA GLU A 141 -21.07 -28.98 -9.75
C GLU A 141 -20.98 -29.74 -8.41
N LEU A 142 -19.89 -29.57 -7.66
CA LEU A 142 -19.71 -30.19 -6.34
C LEU A 142 -20.77 -29.72 -5.33
N GLU A 143 -21.15 -28.45 -5.37
CA GLU A 143 -22.17 -27.89 -4.49
C GLU A 143 -23.60 -28.31 -4.93
N MET A 144 -23.81 -28.60 -6.21
CA MET A 144 -25.13 -28.89 -6.79
C MET A 144 -25.14 -30.11 -7.75
N PRO A 145 -24.73 -31.31 -7.30
CA PRO A 145 -24.45 -32.45 -8.18
C PRO A 145 -25.68 -32.99 -8.92
N ASN A 146 -26.88 -32.86 -8.34
CA ASN A 146 -28.12 -33.41 -8.93
C ASN A 146 -28.97 -32.36 -9.66
N HIS A 147 -28.46 -31.14 -9.87
CA HIS A 147 -29.20 -30.07 -10.53
C HIS A 147 -28.84 -29.99 -12.02
N SER A 148 -29.82 -29.69 -12.88
CA SER A 148 -29.57 -29.41 -14.29
C SER A 148 -28.77 -28.11 -14.47
N LEU A 149 -28.00 -28.00 -15.56
CA LEU A 149 -27.23 -26.79 -15.88
C LEU A 149 -28.04 -25.47 -15.75
N PRO A 150 -29.27 -25.34 -16.28
CA PRO A 150 -30.04 -24.12 -16.13
C PRO A 150 -30.38 -23.78 -14.67
N ALA A 151 -30.61 -24.79 -13.84
CA ALA A 151 -30.89 -24.60 -12.42
C ALA A 151 -29.64 -24.11 -11.66
N ILE A 152 -28.45 -24.58 -12.03
CA ILE A 152 -27.17 -24.12 -11.45
C ILE A 152 -26.92 -22.66 -11.82
N MET A 153 -27.06 -22.30 -13.11
CA MET A 153 -26.88 -20.93 -13.61
C MET A 153 -27.82 -19.93 -12.93
N VAL A 154 -29.10 -20.29 -12.76
CA VAL A 154 -30.08 -19.43 -12.08
C VAL A 154 -29.77 -19.31 -10.59
N THR A 155 -29.43 -20.40 -9.92
CA THR A 155 -29.15 -20.39 -8.47
C THR A 155 -27.89 -19.61 -8.14
N LYS A 156 -26.89 -19.66 -9.03
CA LYS A 156 -25.60 -18.96 -8.88
C LYS A 156 -25.56 -17.59 -9.56
N ALA A 157 -26.68 -17.11 -10.11
CA ALA A 157 -26.76 -15.86 -10.86
C ALA A 157 -26.19 -14.65 -10.10
N SER A 158 -26.41 -14.55 -8.79
CA SER A 158 -25.86 -13.47 -7.95
C SER A 158 -24.33 -13.49 -7.87
N VAL A 159 -23.71 -14.67 -7.85
CA VAL A 159 -22.25 -14.83 -7.82
C VAL A 159 -21.68 -14.50 -9.19
N ILE A 160 -22.30 -15.03 -10.24
CA ILE A 160 -21.95 -14.76 -11.64
C ILE A 160 -22.02 -13.25 -11.92
N SER A 161 -23.07 -12.56 -11.48
CA SER A 161 -23.20 -11.11 -11.66
C SER A 161 -22.14 -10.33 -10.89
N SER A 162 -21.79 -10.76 -9.69
CA SER A 162 -20.71 -10.14 -8.90
C SER A 162 -19.37 -10.25 -9.62
N ILE A 163 -19.05 -11.43 -10.17
CA ILE A 163 -17.83 -11.66 -10.95
C ILE A 163 -17.85 -10.83 -12.24
N LYS A 164 -18.97 -10.78 -12.96
CA LYS A 164 -19.10 -9.96 -14.17
C LYS A 164 -18.91 -8.46 -13.89
N SER A 165 -19.34 -7.98 -12.72
CA SER A 165 -19.20 -6.56 -12.36
C SER A 165 -17.75 -6.12 -12.10
N SER A 166 -16.83 -7.05 -11.85
CA SER A 166 -15.41 -6.75 -11.64
C SER A 166 -14.57 -6.79 -12.91
N MET A 167 -15.17 -7.04 -14.08
CA MET A 167 -14.46 -7.12 -15.36
C MET A 167 -15.16 -6.31 -16.47
N PRO A 168 -14.46 -5.98 -17.58
CA PRO A 168 -15.08 -5.30 -18.72
C PRO A 168 -16.27 -6.06 -19.30
N GLU A 169 -17.27 -5.34 -19.85
CA GLU A 169 -18.53 -5.93 -20.34
C GLU A 169 -18.33 -7.03 -21.40
N GLU A 170 -17.36 -6.85 -22.30
CA GLU A 170 -17.01 -7.86 -23.30
C GLU A 170 -16.45 -9.15 -22.68
N MET A 171 -15.60 -9.00 -21.66
CA MET A 171 -15.02 -10.12 -20.92
C MET A 171 -16.06 -10.82 -20.04
N GLY A 172 -16.97 -10.06 -19.42
CA GLY A 172 -18.09 -10.61 -18.65
C GLY A 172 -19.02 -11.48 -19.50
N ARG A 173 -19.24 -11.11 -20.77
CA ARG A 173 -19.98 -11.95 -21.72
C ARG A 173 -19.23 -13.23 -22.07
N ARG A 174 -17.91 -13.13 -22.33
CA ARG A 174 -17.06 -14.29 -22.65
C ARG A 174 -16.95 -15.26 -21.47
N PHE A 175 -16.84 -14.74 -20.25
CA PHE A 175 -16.83 -15.53 -19.01
C PHE A 175 -18.09 -16.38 -18.85
N GLU A 176 -19.26 -15.79 -19.06
CA GLU A 176 -20.53 -16.49 -18.91
C GLU A 176 -20.69 -17.63 -19.93
N LEU A 177 -20.28 -17.40 -21.18
CA LEU A 177 -20.29 -18.42 -22.23
C LEU A 177 -19.34 -19.59 -21.92
N LEU A 178 -18.13 -19.30 -21.45
CA LEU A 178 -17.15 -20.33 -21.08
C LEU A 178 -17.61 -21.13 -19.86
N LEU A 179 -18.17 -20.46 -18.85
CA LEU A 179 -18.72 -21.14 -17.67
C LEU A 179 -19.85 -22.10 -18.03
N GLU A 180 -20.76 -21.67 -18.92
CA GLU A 180 -21.83 -22.52 -19.45
C GLU A 180 -21.27 -23.73 -20.22
N GLU A 181 -20.25 -23.52 -21.05
CA GLU A 181 -19.59 -24.61 -21.78
C GLU A 181 -18.94 -25.64 -20.85
N GLU A 182 -18.21 -25.19 -19.82
CA GLU A 182 -17.57 -26.07 -18.85
C GLU A 182 -18.59 -26.84 -18.00
N LEU A 183 -19.65 -26.17 -17.52
CA LEU A 183 -20.74 -26.86 -16.82
C LEU A 183 -21.43 -27.89 -17.71
N LYS A 184 -21.54 -27.62 -19.01
CA LYS A 184 -22.12 -28.57 -19.97
C LYS A 184 -21.22 -29.80 -20.14
N LYS A 185 -19.90 -29.63 -20.18
CA LYS A 185 -18.93 -30.75 -20.23
C LYS A 185 -19.03 -31.64 -19.00
N LEU A 186 -19.25 -31.06 -17.82
CA LEU A 186 -19.36 -31.82 -16.56
C LEU A 186 -20.68 -32.59 -16.42
N LYS A 187 -21.75 -32.14 -17.10
CA LYS A 187 -23.09 -32.75 -17.07
C LYS A 187 -23.40 -33.66 -18.27
N ALA A 188 -22.51 -33.73 -19.25
CA ALA A 188 -22.64 -34.58 -20.44
C ALA A 188 -22.28 -36.04 -20.12
#